data_AF-A0A6A4IIX6-F1
#
_entry.id   AF-A0A6A4IIX6-F1
#
_cell.length_a   1.000
_cell.length_b   1.000
_cell.length_c   1.000
_cell.angle_alpha   90.00
_cell.angle_beta   90.00
_cell.angle_gamma   90.00
#
_symmetry.space_group_name_H-M   'P 1'
#
loop_
_entity.id
_entity.type
_entity.pdbx_description
1 polymer ?
#
loop_
_entity_poly.entity_id
_entity_poly.type
_entity_poly.pdbx_seq_one_letter_code
_entity_poly.pdbx_strand_id
1 'polypeptide(L)'
;MIPPTMTWPVKVLSIALALSASTRGQTTNATCATSFTWAENTAQQSPCLVTALLESLCEPGVQLPALPPSNHYTGPSFGLESSTCECSTVTYMLISACGACQNREWISWQEWSENCPTIELSVFPVQIPTSINVPLWAYMNISSINVSSPRLPYNLHPALSLRPRHHPWPIQALHHHLAKT
;
A
#
# COMPACT_ATOMS: atom_id res chain seq x y z
N MET A 1 -39.61 25.03 65.81
CA MET A 1 -40.03 25.35 64.43
C MET A 1 -38.88 26.12 63.79
N ILE A 2 -38.13 25.47 62.90
CA ILE A 2 -36.92 25.95 62.20
C ILE A 2 -37.10 25.53 60.73
N PRO A 3 -36.79 26.39 59.73
CA PRO A 3 -37.14 26.15 58.33
C PRO A 3 -36.14 25.23 57.61
N PRO A 4 -36.51 24.62 56.45
CA PRO A 4 -35.61 23.76 55.70
C PRO A 4 -34.59 24.57 54.89
N THR A 5 -33.30 24.24 55.04
CA THR A 5 -32.24 24.79 54.20
C THR A 5 -32.14 24.05 52.87
N MET A 6 -32.50 24.80 51.84
CA MET A 6 -32.16 24.73 50.42
C MET A 6 -30.84 24.00 50.10
N THR A 7 -30.92 22.81 49.50
CA THR A 7 -29.77 22.11 48.91
C THR A 7 -29.67 22.43 47.42
N TRP A 8 -28.64 23.18 47.02
CA TRP A 8 -28.26 23.34 45.61
C TRP A 8 -27.45 22.13 45.13
N PRO A 9 -27.74 21.54 43.95
CA PRO A 9 -26.82 20.59 43.36
C PRO A 9 -25.67 21.37 42.72
N VAL A 10 -24.47 21.25 43.30
CA VAL A 10 -23.23 21.66 42.63
C VAL A 10 -23.07 20.77 41.40
N LYS A 11 -23.43 21.29 40.23
CA LYS A 11 -23.08 20.64 38.96
C LYS A 11 -21.58 20.79 38.77
N VAL A 12 -20.82 19.79 39.21
CA VAL A 12 -19.40 19.65 38.89
C VAL A 12 -19.30 19.38 37.39
N LEU A 13 -19.01 20.43 36.62
CA LEU A 13 -18.77 20.32 35.19
C LEU A 13 -17.33 19.85 34.99
N SER A 14 -17.13 18.54 34.88
CA SER A 14 -15.83 17.95 34.52
C SER A 14 -15.46 18.36 33.10
N ILE A 15 -14.54 19.32 32.95
CA ILE A 15 -13.90 19.63 31.67
C ILE A 15 -12.85 18.53 31.43
N ALA A 16 -13.22 17.51 30.67
CA ALA A 16 -12.26 16.53 30.16
C ALA A 16 -11.40 17.22 29.09
N LEU A 17 -10.16 17.58 29.45
CA LEU A 17 -9.19 18.13 28.51
C LEU A 17 -8.68 16.96 27.63
N ALA A 18 -9.30 16.78 26.47
CA ALA A 18 -8.82 15.84 25.46
C ALA A 18 -7.49 16.36 24.90
N LEU A 19 -6.38 15.85 25.42
CA LEU A 19 -5.09 15.92 24.75
C LEU A 19 -5.22 15.13 23.44
N SER A 20 -5.56 15.80 22.35
CA SER A 20 -5.35 15.27 21.01
C SER A 20 -3.85 15.19 20.79
N ALA A 21 -3.24 14.11 21.29
CA ALA A 21 -1.97 13.66 20.77
C ALA A 21 -2.18 13.51 19.27
N SER A 22 -1.54 14.37 18.48
CA SER A 22 -1.38 14.13 17.05
C SER A 22 -0.57 12.84 16.94
N THR A 23 -1.26 11.70 16.93
CA THR A 23 -0.67 10.47 16.44
C THR A 23 -0.28 10.79 15.01
N ARG A 24 1.01 11.00 14.75
CA ARG A 24 1.55 10.94 13.38
C ARG A 24 1.35 9.49 12.94
N GLY A 25 0.12 9.21 12.53
CA GLY A 25 -0.30 7.92 12.04
C GLY A 25 0.42 7.65 10.74
N GLN A 26 0.70 6.38 10.54
CA GLN A 26 1.29 5.85 9.32
C GLN A 26 0.20 5.93 8.28
N THR A 27 0.29 6.92 7.42
CA THR A 27 -0.85 7.39 6.64
C THR A 27 -0.52 7.50 5.17
N THR A 28 -1.53 7.18 4.38
CA THR A 28 -1.55 7.39 2.94
C THR A 28 -2.85 8.08 2.59
N ASN A 29 -2.82 9.02 1.65
CA ASN A 29 -4.01 9.55 0.99
C ASN A 29 -4.22 8.93 -0.40
N ALA A 30 -3.44 7.90 -0.76
CA ALA A 30 -3.60 7.17 -2.00
C ALA A 30 -4.89 6.35 -1.99
N THR A 31 -5.71 6.53 -3.02
CA THR A 31 -6.95 5.77 -3.22
C THR A 31 -6.77 4.80 -4.37
N CYS A 32 -7.09 3.52 -4.14
CA CYS A 32 -7.06 2.50 -5.18
C CYS A 32 -8.37 2.47 -5.98
N ALA A 33 -8.28 2.14 -7.27
CA ALA A 33 -9.43 1.82 -8.10
C ALA A 33 -10.15 0.56 -7.57
N THR A 34 -11.47 0.48 -7.75
CA THR A 34 -12.27 -0.66 -7.29
C THR A 34 -11.89 -1.99 -7.97
N SER A 35 -11.21 -1.96 -9.11
CA SER A 35 -10.64 -3.15 -9.75
C SER A 35 -9.47 -3.78 -8.99
N PHE A 36 -8.98 -3.13 -7.92
CA PHE A 36 -7.85 -3.58 -7.12
C PHE A 36 -8.22 -4.24 -5.79
N THR A 37 -9.48 -4.60 -5.56
CA THR A 37 -9.89 -5.28 -4.32
C THR A 37 -9.15 -6.60 -4.07
N TRP A 38 -8.68 -7.28 -5.12
CA TRP A 38 -7.84 -8.48 -4.98
C TRP A 38 -6.50 -8.19 -4.26
N ALA A 39 -6.01 -6.95 -4.31
CA ALA A 39 -4.73 -6.52 -3.73
C ALA A 39 -4.86 -6.15 -2.25
N GLU A 40 -6.09 -6.00 -1.77
CA GLU A 40 -6.35 -5.74 -0.36
C GLU A 40 -6.00 -6.97 0.48
N ASN A 41 -5.55 -6.72 1.70
CA ASN A 41 -5.34 -7.80 2.66
C ASN A 41 -6.67 -8.21 3.32
N THR A 42 -6.60 -9.20 4.21
CA THR A 42 -7.78 -9.71 4.95
C THR A 42 -8.41 -8.68 5.90
N ALA A 43 -7.73 -7.57 6.18
CA ALA A 43 -8.24 -6.45 6.96
C ALA A 43 -8.76 -5.30 6.07
N GLN A 44 -8.98 -5.54 4.77
CA GLN A 44 -9.44 -4.55 3.79
C GLN A 44 -8.51 -3.32 3.71
N GLN A 45 -7.21 -3.51 3.96
CA GLN A 45 -6.21 -2.46 3.78
C GLN A 45 -5.66 -2.53 2.36
N SER A 46 -5.58 -1.37 1.71
CA SER A 46 -5.00 -1.25 0.38
C SER A 46 -3.50 -1.55 0.39
N PRO A 47 -2.90 -1.95 -0.76
CA PRO A 47 -1.45 -2.12 -0.85
C PRO A 47 -0.68 -0.85 -0.43
N CYS A 48 -1.22 0.34 -0.73
CA CYS A 48 -0.65 1.61 -0.30
C CYS A 48 -0.58 1.76 1.23
N LEU A 49 -1.67 1.41 1.92
CA LEU A 49 -1.70 1.50 3.38
C LEU A 49 -0.74 0.49 4.01
N VAL A 50 -0.69 -0.73 3.48
CA VAL A 50 0.23 -1.76 3.99
C VAL A 50 1.70 -1.36 3.75
N THR A 51 2.04 -0.77 2.61
CA THR A 51 3.39 -0.20 2.38
C THR A 51 3.74 0.86 3.43
N ALA A 52 2.89 1.86 3.64
CA ALA A 52 3.14 2.92 4.62
C ALA A 52 3.32 2.35 6.04
N LEU A 53 2.54 1.32 6.38
CA LEU A 53 2.65 0.62 7.66
C LEU A 53 3.97 -0.13 7.81
N LEU A 54 4.44 -0.82 6.76
CA LEU A 54 5.69 -1.56 6.79
C LEU A 54 6.92 -0.65 6.85
N GLU A 55 6.99 0.35 5.96
CA GLU A 55 8.11 1.31 5.95
C GLU A 55 8.26 2.02 7.30
N SER A 56 7.12 2.30 7.95
CA SER A 56 7.11 2.92 9.26
C SER A 56 7.66 2.05 10.40
N LEU A 57 7.84 0.74 10.18
CA LEU A 57 8.52 -0.13 11.15
C LEU A 57 10.03 0.13 11.18
N CYS A 58 10.61 0.66 10.10
CA CYS A 58 12.00 1.09 10.05
C CYS A 58 12.16 2.58 10.37
N GLU A 59 11.25 3.43 9.87
CA GLU A 59 11.35 4.87 10.04
C GLU A 59 10.03 5.47 10.56
N PRO A 60 9.98 6.06 11.77
CA PRO A 60 8.74 6.60 12.28
C PRO A 60 8.26 7.80 11.46
N GLY A 61 6.96 7.81 11.12
CA GLY A 61 6.32 8.96 10.48
C GLY A 61 6.34 8.95 8.96
N VAL A 62 6.63 7.80 8.33
CA VAL A 62 6.49 7.62 6.89
C VAL A 62 5.10 8.05 6.42
N GLN A 63 5.08 8.80 5.33
CA GLN A 63 3.89 9.23 4.62
C GLN A 63 4.00 8.72 3.19
N LEU A 64 3.03 7.91 2.76
CA LEU A 64 2.98 7.45 1.37
C LEU A 64 1.94 8.29 0.60
N PRO A 65 2.35 9.36 -0.10
CA PRO A 65 1.40 10.25 -0.75
C PRO A 65 0.78 9.59 -1.99
N ALA A 66 -0.41 10.07 -2.34
CA ALA A 66 -1.04 9.80 -3.62
C ALA A 66 -0.16 10.34 -4.75
N LEU A 67 0.01 9.54 -5.80
CA LEU A 67 0.83 9.90 -6.95
C LEU A 67 0.06 10.84 -7.90
N PRO A 68 0.67 11.95 -8.33
CA PRO A 68 0.18 12.74 -9.45
C PRO A 68 0.08 11.90 -10.74
N PRO A 69 -0.72 12.33 -11.74
CA PRO A 69 -0.74 11.67 -13.04
C PRO A 69 0.65 11.51 -13.64
N SER A 70 0.92 10.37 -14.28
CA SER A 70 2.20 10.03 -14.93
C SER A 70 3.43 9.99 -14.01
N ASN A 71 3.24 9.88 -12.69
CA ASN A 71 4.33 9.64 -11.74
C ASN A 71 4.38 8.18 -11.27
N HIS A 72 5.48 7.84 -10.60
CA HIS A 72 5.73 6.58 -9.91
C HIS A 72 6.39 6.85 -8.55
N TYR A 73 6.38 5.86 -7.67
CA TYR A 73 7.22 5.87 -6.47
C TYR A 73 8.67 5.58 -6.84
N THR A 74 9.59 6.34 -6.27
CA THR A 74 11.03 6.16 -6.45
C THR A 74 11.58 5.19 -5.42
N GLY A 75 12.61 4.42 -5.79
CA GLY A 75 13.32 3.56 -4.86
C GLY A 75 14.15 4.35 -3.83
N PRO A 76 14.83 3.64 -2.91
CA PRO A 76 15.62 4.25 -1.86
C PRO A 76 16.71 5.19 -2.40
N SER A 77 16.94 6.27 -1.66
CA SER A 77 18.03 7.20 -1.94
C SER A 77 19.38 6.65 -1.44
N PHE A 78 20.48 7.14 -2.00
CA PHE A 78 21.82 6.64 -1.69
C PHE A 78 22.24 6.92 -0.23
N GLY A 79 22.80 5.91 0.45
CA GLY A 79 23.46 6.06 1.76
C GLY A 79 22.66 5.51 2.95
N LEU A 80 22.84 6.12 4.12
CA LEU A 80 22.18 5.70 5.38
C LEU A 80 20.66 5.96 5.40
N GLU A 81 20.15 6.65 4.38
CA GLU A 81 18.74 6.96 4.19
C GLU A 81 17.96 5.80 3.53
N SER A 82 18.63 4.77 2.97
CA SER A 82 17.92 3.56 2.54
C SER A 82 17.64 2.67 3.75
N SER A 83 16.39 2.56 4.15
CA SER A 83 16.02 1.64 5.22
C SER A 83 16.09 0.20 4.71
N THR A 84 16.50 -0.74 5.57
CA THR A 84 16.45 -2.17 5.23
C THR A 84 15.03 -2.61 4.83
N CYS A 85 14.00 -1.93 5.34
CA CYS A 85 12.60 -2.18 4.98
C CYS A 85 12.31 -1.92 3.50
N GLU A 86 12.79 -0.82 2.91
CA GLU A 86 12.54 -0.51 1.50
C GLU A 86 13.28 -1.46 0.55
N CYS A 87 14.40 -2.02 1.00
CA CYS A 87 15.20 -3.00 0.26
C CYS A 87 14.68 -4.44 0.34
N SER A 88 13.48 -4.62 0.89
CA SER A 88 12.73 -5.87 0.80
C SER A 88 11.92 -5.95 -0.48
N THR A 89 11.96 -7.12 -1.15
CA THR A 89 11.05 -7.36 -2.27
C THR A 89 9.59 -7.33 -1.85
N VAL A 90 9.27 -7.58 -0.57
CA VAL A 90 7.91 -7.49 -0.03
C VAL A 90 7.39 -6.05 -0.11
N THR A 91 8.22 -5.09 0.31
CA THR A 91 7.92 -3.65 0.20
C THR A 91 7.77 -3.24 -1.24
N TYR A 92 8.70 -3.65 -2.11
CA TYR A 92 8.62 -3.37 -3.55
C TYR A 92 7.32 -3.90 -4.19
N MET A 93 6.91 -5.12 -3.84
CA MET A 93 5.69 -5.73 -4.36
C MET A 93 4.45 -4.91 -3.99
N LEU A 94 4.37 -4.47 -2.73
CA LEU A 94 3.26 -3.64 -2.23
C LEU A 94 3.26 -2.24 -2.83
N ILE A 95 4.41 -1.56 -2.90
CA ILE A 95 4.48 -0.18 -3.42
C ILE A 95 4.27 -0.14 -4.95
N SER A 96 4.70 -1.17 -5.68
CA SER A 96 4.41 -1.32 -7.11
C SER A 96 2.91 -1.55 -7.34
N ALA A 97 2.28 -2.40 -6.52
CA ALA A 97 0.83 -2.58 -6.56
C ALA A 97 0.08 -1.31 -6.15
N CYS A 98 0.63 -0.51 -5.23
CA CYS A 98 0.08 0.79 -4.86
C CYS A 98 0.12 1.79 -6.03
N GLY A 99 1.23 1.87 -6.77
CA GLY A 99 1.30 2.67 -8.00
C GLY A 99 0.26 2.20 -9.02
N ALA A 100 0.21 0.89 -9.26
CA ALA A 100 -0.76 0.31 -10.19
C ALA A 100 -2.22 0.55 -9.76
N CYS A 101 -2.54 0.45 -8.47
CA CYS A 101 -3.91 0.60 -7.96
C CYS A 101 -4.44 2.03 -8.13
N GLN A 102 -3.54 3.01 -8.10
CA GLN A 102 -3.85 4.41 -8.35
C GLN A 102 -3.99 4.72 -9.85
N ASN A 103 -3.82 3.72 -10.73
CA ASN A 103 -3.65 3.88 -12.17
C ASN A 103 -2.46 4.81 -12.48
N ARG A 104 -1.29 4.45 -11.93
CA ARG A 104 -0.01 5.15 -12.07
C ARG A 104 1.08 4.19 -12.51
N GLU A 105 2.25 4.76 -12.82
CA GLU A 105 3.41 3.99 -13.23
C GLU A 105 4.11 3.37 -12.02
N TRP A 106 4.90 2.35 -12.28
CA TRP A 106 5.83 1.74 -11.32
C TRP A 106 7.11 1.39 -12.06
N ILE A 107 8.23 1.51 -11.34
CA ILE A 107 9.56 1.18 -11.86
C ILE A 107 9.85 -0.31 -11.72
N SER A 108 10.86 -0.79 -12.43
CA SER A 108 11.31 -2.18 -12.31
C SER A 108 11.98 -2.43 -10.96
N TRP A 109 12.03 -3.69 -10.52
CA TRP A 109 12.78 -4.07 -9.31
C TRP A 109 14.24 -3.65 -9.39
N GLN A 110 14.87 -3.82 -10.57
CA GLN A 110 16.25 -3.44 -10.78
C GLN A 110 16.49 -1.96 -10.51
N GLU A 111 15.59 -1.10 -10.98
CA GLU A 111 15.63 0.35 -10.75
C GLU A 111 15.29 0.71 -9.30
N TRP A 112 14.29 0.05 -8.70
CA TRP A 112 13.95 0.24 -7.30
C TRP A 112 15.12 -0.10 -6.36
N SER A 113 15.79 -1.23 -6.60
CA SER A 113 16.83 -1.75 -5.71
C SER A 113 18.23 -1.17 -5.98
N GLU A 114 18.36 -0.20 -6.90
CA GLU A 114 19.67 0.28 -7.36
C GLU A 114 20.58 0.75 -6.22
N ASN A 115 20.00 1.41 -5.21
CA ASN A 115 20.74 1.96 -4.07
C ASN A 115 20.63 1.10 -2.79
N CYS A 116 20.18 -0.14 -2.90
CA CYS A 116 20.03 -1.02 -1.74
C CYS A 116 21.36 -1.65 -1.32
N PRO A 117 21.87 -1.38 -0.10
CA PRO A 117 23.12 -1.98 0.37
C PRO A 117 22.98 -3.46 0.71
N THR A 118 21.77 -3.89 1.10
CA THR A 118 21.44 -5.28 1.40
C THR A 118 20.01 -5.53 0.96
N ILE A 119 19.82 -6.59 0.16
CA ILE A 119 18.53 -6.95 -0.42
C ILE A 119 17.91 -8.10 0.37
N GLU A 120 16.64 -7.94 0.73
CA GLU A 120 15.85 -8.95 1.42
C GLU A 120 14.85 -9.60 0.44
N LEU A 121 15.17 -10.81 -0.01
CA LEU A 121 14.38 -11.53 -1.02
C LEU A 121 13.24 -12.32 -0.37
N SER A 122 12.00 -12.01 -0.76
CA SER A 122 10.78 -12.71 -0.33
C SER A 122 10.57 -12.72 1.19
N VAL A 123 11.22 -11.81 1.91
CA VAL A 123 11.13 -11.67 3.37
C VAL A 123 11.15 -10.19 3.73
N PHE A 124 10.55 -9.84 4.87
CA PHE A 124 10.61 -8.50 5.44
C PHE A 124 11.51 -8.52 6.68
N PRO A 125 12.49 -7.62 6.81
CA PRO A 125 13.61 -7.76 7.76
C PRO A 125 13.26 -7.47 9.23
N VAL A 126 12.12 -6.84 9.49
CA VAL A 126 11.68 -6.45 10.83
C VAL A 126 10.47 -7.28 11.25
N GLN A 127 10.33 -7.51 12.55
CA GLN A 127 9.15 -8.18 13.10
C GLN A 127 7.89 -7.38 12.78
N ILE A 128 6.96 -7.98 12.04
CA ILE A 128 5.68 -7.38 11.70
C ILE A 128 4.69 -7.59 12.86
N PRO A 129 4.12 -6.52 13.46
CA PRO A 129 3.04 -6.63 14.43
C PRO A 129 1.82 -7.35 13.85
N THR A 130 1.07 -8.07 14.69
CA THR A 130 -0.14 -8.82 14.28
C THR A 130 -1.26 -7.93 13.74
N SER A 131 -1.17 -6.61 13.90
CA SER A 131 -2.11 -5.62 13.34
C SER A 131 -1.83 -5.27 11.88
N ILE A 132 -0.71 -5.70 11.30
CA ILE A 132 -0.34 -5.44 9.90
C ILE A 132 -0.42 -6.76 9.13
N ASN A 133 -1.45 -6.90 8.29
CA ASN A 133 -1.65 -8.11 7.51
C ASN A 133 -0.96 -7.97 6.15
N VAL A 134 0.22 -8.54 5.98
CA VAL A 134 0.88 -8.56 4.67
C VAL A 134 0.27 -9.68 3.82
N PRO A 135 -0.27 -9.38 2.63
CA PRO A 135 -0.88 -10.40 1.79
C PRO A 135 0.19 -11.35 1.23
N LEU A 136 -0.15 -12.65 1.11
CA LEU A 136 0.80 -13.69 0.70
C LEU A 136 1.48 -13.41 -0.64
N TRP A 137 0.78 -12.77 -1.57
CA TRP A 137 1.33 -12.43 -2.89
C TRP A 137 2.52 -11.47 -2.82
N ALA A 138 2.64 -10.66 -1.75
CA ALA A 138 3.77 -9.75 -1.57
C ALA A 138 5.09 -10.50 -1.29
N TYR A 139 5.01 -11.75 -0.82
CA TYR A 139 6.18 -12.61 -0.56
C TYR A 139 6.59 -13.46 -1.77
N MET A 140 5.94 -13.32 -2.93
CA MET A 140 6.31 -14.10 -4.11
C MET A 140 7.70 -13.72 -4.62
N ASN A 141 8.43 -14.72 -5.13
CA ASN A 141 9.80 -14.53 -5.59
C ASN A 141 9.85 -13.58 -6.79
N ILE A 142 10.62 -12.50 -6.67
CA ILE A 142 10.74 -11.49 -7.72
C ILE A 142 11.32 -12.04 -9.04
N SER A 143 12.07 -13.13 -9.04
CA SER A 143 12.56 -13.79 -10.27
C SER A 143 11.50 -14.67 -10.95
N SER A 144 10.51 -15.15 -10.18
CA SER A 144 9.30 -15.75 -10.75
C SER A 144 8.39 -14.68 -11.36
N ILE A 145 8.70 -13.42 -11.10
CA ILE A 145 8.06 -12.23 -11.62
C ILE A 145 8.92 -11.72 -12.80
N ASN A 146 8.54 -11.88 -14.07
CA ASN A 146 9.30 -11.27 -15.16
C ASN A 146 9.19 -9.74 -15.07
N VAL A 147 10.18 -9.10 -14.43
CA VAL A 147 10.22 -7.65 -14.17
C VAL A 147 10.97 -6.86 -15.25
N SER A 148 11.60 -7.53 -16.22
CA SER A 148 12.32 -6.90 -17.33
C SER A 148 11.40 -6.49 -18.49
N SER A 149 10.12 -6.84 -18.40
CA SER A 149 9.07 -6.21 -19.19
C SER A 149 8.27 -5.29 -18.27
N PRO A 150 7.73 -4.16 -18.75
CA PRO A 150 6.64 -3.42 -18.07
C PRO A 150 5.34 -4.26 -17.90
N ARG A 151 5.44 -5.59 -18.04
CA ARG A 151 4.45 -6.64 -17.97
C ARG A 151 4.92 -7.64 -16.91
N LEU A 152 4.27 -7.61 -15.76
CA LEU A 152 4.38 -8.66 -14.76
C LEU A 152 3.96 -10.01 -15.37
N PRO A 153 4.47 -11.16 -14.90
CA PRO A 153 4.19 -12.43 -15.54
C PRO A 153 2.78 -12.93 -15.28
N TYR A 154 2.42 -13.91 -16.10
CA TYR A 154 1.14 -14.62 -16.17
C TYR A 154 0.58 -15.18 -14.86
N ASN A 155 1.31 -15.16 -13.74
CA ASN A 155 0.80 -15.59 -12.43
C ASN A 155 0.17 -14.44 -11.61
N LEU A 156 0.39 -13.18 -11.98
CA LEU A 156 -0.31 -11.99 -11.44
C LEU A 156 -1.50 -11.56 -12.33
N HIS A 157 -1.88 -12.38 -13.31
CA HIS A 157 -2.84 -12.04 -14.36
C HIS A 157 -4.29 -11.79 -13.90
N PRO A 158 -4.82 -12.39 -12.82
CA PRO A 158 -6.13 -11.98 -12.29
C PRO A 158 -6.09 -10.60 -11.62
N ALA A 159 -4.90 -10.13 -11.26
CA ALA A 159 -4.68 -9.04 -10.33
C ALA A 159 -4.40 -7.70 -11.06
N LEU A 160 -3.55 -7.67 -12.08
CA LEU A 160 -3.06 -6.39 -12.64
C LEU A 160 -3.43 -6.15 -14.12
N SER A 161 -4.50 -6.77 -14.60
CA SER A 161 -4.88 -6.82 -16.04
C SER A 161 -5.38 -5.50 -16.67
N LEU A 162 -5.31 -4.35 -16.00
CA LEU A 162 -5.85 -3.10 -16.54
C LEU A 162 -4.77 -2.00 -16.65
N ARG A 163 -3.93 -2.09 -17.69
CA ARG A 163 -3.41 -0.87 -18.32
C ARG A 163 -4.53 -0.23 -19.15
N PRO A 164 -4.82 1.07 -19.03
CA PRO A 164 -5.50 1.80 -20.10
C PRO A 164 -4.50 1.97 -21.24
N ARG A 165 -4.64 1.19 -22.33
CA ARG A 165 -3.88 1.46 -23.55
C ARG A 165 -4.45 2.70 -24.22
N HIS A 166 -3.70 3.80 -24.25
CA HIS A 166 -3.83 4.80 -25.32
C HIS A 166 -3.30 4.19 -26.62
N HIS A 167 -4.12 3.37 -27.28
CA HIS A 167 -4.13 3.16 -28.73
C HIS A 167 -5.49 2.57 -29.12
N PRO A 168 -6.22 3.16 -30.07
CA PRO A 168 -7.49 2.61 -30.57
C PRO A 168 -7.21 1.38 -31.44
N TRP A 169 -8.27 0.59 -31.72
CA TRP A 169 -8.40 -0.56 -32.65
C TRP A 169 -8.54 -1.96 -32.02
N PRO A 170 -9.35 -2.86 -32.61
CA PRO A 170 -10.79 -2.78 -32.82
C PRO A 170 -11.53 -3.89 -32.06
N ILE A 171 -12.80 -3.65 -31.71
CA ILE A 171 -13.71 -4.68 -31.19
C ILE A 171 -14.12 -5.58 -32.37
N GLN A 172 -13.41 -6.68 -32.62
CA GLN A 172 -13.89 -7.80 -33.44
C GLN A 172 -12.98 -9.02 -33.33
N ALA A 173 -13.06 -9.76 -32.21
CA ALA A 173 -12.50 -11.12 -32.13
C ALA A 173 -13.12 -11.98 -31.02
N LEU A 174 -14.43 -11.89 -30.78
CA LEU A 174 -15.11 -12.83 -29.85
C LEU A 174 -16.51 -13.22 -30.32
N HIS A 175 -16.62 -13.74 -31.55
CA HIS A 175 -17.87 -14.33 -32.05
C HIS A 175 -17.69 -15.69 -32.76
N HIS A 176 -16.56 -16.40 -32.54
CA HIS A 176 -16.29 -17.65 -33.28
C HIS A 176 -16.27 -18.96 -32.49
N HIS A 177 -16.73 -19.01 -31.24
CA HIS A 177 -16.74 -20.29 -30.51
C HIS A 177 -17.96 -20.60 -29.64
N LEU A 178 -19.17 -20.20 -30.05
CA LEU A 178 -20.42 -20.79 -29.53
C LEU A 178 -21.50 -20.88 -30.63
N ALA A 179 -21.30 -21.75 -31.62
CA ALA A 179 -22.35 -22.28 -32.49
C ALA A 179 -21.84 -23.54 -33.21
N LYS A 180 -21.67 -24.63 -32.47
CA LYS A 180 -21.59 -25.99 -33.02
C LYS A 180 -21.94 -27.04 -31.96
N THR A 181 -23.22 -27.08 -31.64
CA THR A 181 -24.05 -28.28 -31.40
C THR A 181 -25.50 -27.83 -31.45
#